data_AF-A0A5P8W3Y4-F1
#
_entry.id   AF-A0A5P8W3Y4-F1
#
_cell.length_a   1.000
_cell.length_b   1.000
_cell.length_c   1.000
_cell.angle_alpha   90.00
_cell.angle_beta   90.00
_cell.angle_gamma   90.00
#
_symmetry.space_group_name_H-M   'P 1'
#
loop_
_entity.id
_entity.type
_entity.pdbx_description
1 polymer ?
#
loop_
_entity_poly.entity_id
_entity_poly.type
_entity_poly.pdbx_seq_one_letter_code
_entity_poly.pdbx_strand_id
1 'polypeptide(L)' 'MMQNLNQMTNTEIKRYISEHRNDEEAFRAALQVLMSRSDFSTQHPYPFDLDNPESKVEALLLEKLNRTE' A
#
# COMPACT_ATOMS: atom_id res chain seq x y z
N MET A 1 -18.59 -3.27 -4.18
CA MET A 1 -18.01 -2.77 -2.91
C MET A 1 -16.92 -1.70 -3.11
N MET A 2 -16.12 -1.73 -4.19
CA MET A 2 -15.11 -0.69 -4.53
C MET A 2 -15.59 0.76 -4.55
N GLN A 3 -16.88 1.01 -4.82
CA GLN A 3 -17.42 2.38 -4.92
C GLN A 3 -17.37 3.16 -3.59
N ASN A 4 -17.35 2.49 -2.43
CA ASN A 4 -17.22 3.16 -1.14
C ASN A 4 -15.78 3.60 -0.83
N LEU A 5 -14.78 2.81 -1.21
CA LEU A 5 -13.37 3.07 -0.85
C LEU A 5 -12.86 4.39 -1.44
N ASN A 6 -13.24 4.71 -2.68
CA ASN A 6 -12.84 5.95 -3.33
C ASN A 6 -13.44 7.22 -2.71
N GLN A 7 -14.53 7.10 -1.95
CA GLN A 7 -15.21 8.21 -1.29
C GLN A 7 -14.75 8.44 0.16
N MET A 8 -14.11 7.44 0.77
CA MET A 8 -13.59 7.50 2.14
C MET A 8 -12.40 8.45 2.25
N THR A 9 -12.22 9.09 3.40
CA THR A 9 -11.02 9.88 3.72
C THR A 9 -9.80 8.97 3.93
N ASN A 10 -8.58 9.53 3.90
CA ASN A 10 -7.36 8.74 4.14
C ASN A 10 -7.34 8.08 5.54
N THR A 11 -7.95 8.72 6.55
CA THR A 11 -8.09 8.15 7.90
C THR A 11 -9.00 6.93 7.90
N GLU A 12 -10.13 7.01 7.20
CA GLU A 12 -11.09 5.91 7.09
C GLU A 12 -10.50 4.74 6.29
N ILE A 13 -9.75 5.00 5.22
CA ILE A 13 -9.06 3.95 4.46
C ILE A 13 -8.02 3.25 5.33
N LYS A 14 -7.20 3.99 6.09
CA LYS A 14 -6.22 3.39 7.01
C LYS A 14 -6.89 2.51 8.07
N ARG A 15 -8.04 2.95 8.59
CA ARG A 15 -8.85 2.15 9.53
C ARG A 15 -9.39 0.87 8.88
N TYR A 16 -9.96 0.99 7.69
CA TYR A 16 -10.46 -0.14 6.91
C TYR A 16 -9.37 -1.18 6.63
N ILE A 17 -8.18 -0.74 6.21
CA ILE A 17 -7.01 -1.61 6.02
C ILE A 17 -6.66 -2.37 7.31
N SER A 18 -6.75 -1.70 8.46
CA SER A 18 -6.43 -2.30 9.76
C SER A 18 -7.45 -3.36 10.17
N GLU A 19 -8.75 -3.09 9.91
CA GLU A 19 -9.86 -4.00 10.20
C GLU A 19 -9.90 -5.21 9.25
N HIS A 20 -9.45 -5.03 8.00
CA HIS A 20 -9.46 -6.05 6.96
C HIS A 20 -8.07 -6.62 6.62
N ARG A 21 -7.10 -6.56 7.54
CA ARG A 21 -5.69 -6.98 7.32
C ARG A 21 -5.49 -8.43 6.86
N ASN A 22 -6.45 -9.31 7.16
CA ASN A 22 -6.39 -10.74 6.82
C ASN A 22 -7.23 -11.09 5.57
N ASP A 23 -7.93 -10.11 5.00
CA ASP A 23 -8.71 -10.26 3.77
C ASP A 23 -7.88 -9.67 2.63
N GLU A 24 -7.25 -10.54 1.85
CA GLU A 24 -6.30 -10.13 0.81
C GLU A 24 -6.94 -9.18 -0.21
N GLU A 25 -8.17 -9.46 -0.65
CA GLU A 25 -8.85 -8.67 -1.67
C GLU A 25 -9.24 -7.28 -1.12
N ALA A 26 -9.83 -7.24 0.08
CA ALA A 26 -10.24 -6.00 0.73
C ALA A 26 -9.02 -5.13 1.11
N PHE A 27 -7.97 -5.74 1.63
CA PHE A 27 -6.71 -5.08 1.97
C PHE A 27 -6.06 -4.47 0.73
N ARG A 28 -5.92 -5.27 -0.34
CA ARG A 28 -5.29 -4.85 -1.59
C ARG A 28 -6.04 -3.68 -2.22
N ALA A 29 -7.36 -3.78 -2.33
CA ALA A 29 -8.21 -2.73 -2.91
C ALA A 29 -8.11 -1.41 -2.14
N ALA A 30 -8.15 -1.45 -0.81
CA ALA A 30 -8.05 -0.25 0.02
C ALA A 30 -6.64 0.37 -0.01
N LEU A 31 -5.60 -0.46 -0.01
CA LEU A 31 -4.21 -0.01 -0.10
C LEU A 31 -3.94 0.69 -1.45
N GLN A 32 -4.46 0.16 -2.55
CA GLN A 32 -4.31 0.76 -3.87
C GLN A 32 -4.92 2.17 -3.93
N VAL A 33 -6.11 2.37 -3.36
CA VAL A 33 -6.74 3.70 -3.27
C VAL A 33 -5.88 4.65 -2.43
N LEU A 34 -5.35 4.20 -1.30
CA LEU A 34 -4.47 5.03 -0.46
C LEU A 34 -3.21 5.48 -1.21
N MET A 35 -2.58 4.57 -1.96
CA MET A 35 -1.37 4.89 -2.73
C MET A 35 -1.69 5.82 -3.90
N SER A 36 -2.80 5.62 -4.62
CA SER A 36 -3.19 6.50 -5.75
C SER A 36 -3.37 7.98 -5.39
N ARG A 37 -3.63 8.29 -4.11
CA ARG A 37 -3.81 9.66 -3.59
C ARG A 37 -2.52 10.30 -3.09
N SER A 38 -1.43 9.54 -2.99
CA SER A 38 -0.17 10.03 -2.46
C SER A 38 0.67 10.65 -3.58
N ASP A 39 1.42 11.71 -3.28
CA ASP A 39 2.22 12.43 -4.27
C ASP A 39 3.29 11.55 -4.94
N PHE A 40 3.30 11.56 -6.28
CA PHE A 40 4.14 10.68 -7.13
C PHE A 40 5.64 10.95 -7.04
N SER A 41 6.06 12.07 -6.47
CA SER A 41 7.48 12.49 -6.41
C SER A 41 8.33 11.62 -5.48
N THR A 42 7.73 10.81 -4.61
CA THR A 42 8.43 9.93 -3.65
C THR A 42 7.93 8.48 -3.69
N GLN A 43 7.12 8.14 -4.69
CA GLN A 43 6.32 6.93 -4.64
C GLN A 43 7.06 5.71 -5.19
N HIS A 44 7.21 4.70 -4.33
CA HIS A 44 7.58 3.37 -4.79
C HIS A 44 6.40 2.74 -5.56
N PRO A 45 6.67 2.02 -6.67
CA PRO A 45 5.65 1.26 -7.40
C PRO A 45 4.83 0.38 -6.46
N TYR A 46 3.55 0.18 -6.80
CA TYR A 46 2.64 -0.61 -6.00
C TYR A 46 3.20 -2.04 -5.82
N PRO A 47 3.31 -2.56 -4.59
CA PRO A 47 4.01 -3.82 -4.33
C PRO A 47 3.55 -4.99 -5.17
N PHE A 48 2.24 -5.11 -5.43
CA PHE A 48 1.67 -6.22 -6.20
C PHE A 48 1.84 -6.10 -7.72
N ASP A 49 2.26 -4.94 -8.20
CA ASP A 49 2.56 -4.72 -9.62
C ASP A 49 4.04 -5.01 -9.94
N LEU A 50 4.83 -5.44 -8.95
CA LEU A 50 6.24 -5.79 -9.10
C LEU A 50 6.45 -7.23 -9.56
N ASP A 51 7.47 -7.44 -10.40
CA ASP A 51 8.00 -8.77 -10.67
C ASP A 51 8.61 -9.38 -9.40
N ASN A 52 8.02 -10.49 -8.94
CA ASN A 52 8.34 -11.16 -7.69
C ASN A 52 8.24 -10.19 -6.48
N PRO A 53 7.01 -9.86 -6.06
CA PRO A 53 6.72 -8.74 -5.17
C PRO A 53 7.40 -8.90 -3.80
N GLU A 54 7.43 -10.11 -3.24
CA GLU A 54 8.04 -10.38 -1.93
C GLU A 54 9.52 -10.01 -1.90
N SER A 55 10.31 -10.52 -2.86
CA SER A 55 11.75 -10.26 -2.91
C SER A 55 12.08 -8.80 -3.20
N LYS A 56 11.28 -8.12 -4.02
CA LYS A 56 11.51 -6.70 -4.35
C LYS A 56 11.19 -5.79 -3.16
N VAL A 57 10.13 -6.08 -2.42
CA VAL A 57 9.77 -5.34 -1.21
C VAL A 57 10.79 -5.58 -0.10
N GLU A 58 11.23 -6.83 0.09
CA GLU A 58 12.26 -7.17 1.08
C GLU A 58 13.57 -6.42 0.83
N ALA A 59 14.05 -6.43 -0.42
CA ALA A 59 15.26 -5.69 -0.80
C ALA A 59 15.13 -4.19 -0.53
N LEU A 60 13.96 -3.60 -0.81
CA LEU A 60 13.69 -2.20 -0.53
C LEU A 60 13.69 -1.88 0.97
N LEU A 61 13.05 -2.73 1.79
CA LEU A 61 13.05 -2.56 3.25
C LEU A 61 14.48 -2.63 3.81
N LEU A 62 15.28 -3.61 3.36
CA LEU A 62 16.69 -3.75 3.73
C LEU A 62 17.51 -2.54 3.31
N GLU A 63 17.30 -1.98 2.11
CA GLU A 63 17.96 -0.74 1.66
C GLU A 63 17.68 0.43 2.61
N LYS A 64 16.41 0.63 3.01
CA LYS A 64 16.02 1.71 3.93
C LYS A 64 16.55 1.52 5.34
N LEU A 65 16.57 0.29 5.84
CA LEU A 65 17.16 -0.08 7.13
C LEU A 65 18.67 0.19 7.16
N ASN A 66 19.38 -0.12 6.08
CA ASN A 66 20.82 0.09 5.97
C ASN A 66 21.20 1.55 5.70
N ARG A 67 20.27 2.40 5.26
CA ARG A 67 20.49 3.84 5.04
C ARG A 67 20.34 4.68 6.32
N THR A 68 20.60 4.06 7.48
CA THR A 68 20.62 4.73 8.78
C THR A 68 21.97 5.45 8.97
N GLU A 69 22.25 6.46 8.13
CA GLU A 69 23.30 7.49 8.30
C GLU A 69 22.88 8.80 7.62
#